data_AF-A0A2V6GA32-F1
#
_entry.id   AF-A0A2V6GA32-F1
#
_cell.length_a   1.000
_cell.length_b   1.000
_cell.length_c   1.000
_cell.angle_alpha   90.00
_cell.angle_beta   90.00
_cell.angle_gamma   90.00
#
_symmetry.space_group_name_H-M   'P 1'
#
loop_
_entity.id
_entity.type
_entity.pdbx_description
1 polymer ?
#
loop_
_entity_poly.entity_id
_entity_poly.type
_entity_poly.pdbx_seq_one_letter_code
_entity_poly.pdbx_strand_id
1 'polypeptide(L)'
;MNFARNPFEARCILASVFLCAISVYGADAPYNSASISGLGARNIGSAAMSGRISAIAGVREPSGKITLYVGSASGGVWKSDDSGTRYRPVFDEQPVQSIGAIALDPKNSKNVWVGTGESWTRNSVSIGDGIYKSTDGGETWSRAGLEKSERIGRITVDPRNSETVFAAVPGALWSDSPDRGLYKTTDGGKRWQQ
;
A
#
# COMPACT_ATOMS: atom_id res chain seq x y z
N MET A 1 -79.26 -71.20 26.91
CA MET A 1 -79.44 -70.34 25.71
C MET A 1 -78.65 -69.06 25.95
N ASN A 2 -77.63 -68.83 25.12
CA ASN A 2 -76.55 -67.86 25.35
C ASN A 2 -77.05 -66.42 25.40
N PHE A 3 -76.75 -65.74 26.51
CA PHE A 3 -76.87 -64.31 26.69
C PHE A 3 -75.71 -63.78 27.56
N ALA A 4 -75.24 -62.60 27.15
CA ALA A 4 -74.73 -61.50 27.96
C ALA A 4 -73.27 -61.47 28.47
N ARG A 5 -72.53 -60.57 27.80
CA ARG A 5 -71.89 -59.34 28.33
C ARG A 5 -70.71 -59.43 29.34
N ASN A 6 -69.76 -58.52 29.03
CA ASN A 6 -69.13 -57.54 29.94
C ASN A 6 -67.72 -57.85 30.52
N PRO A 7 -66.99 -56.80 30.97
CA PRO A 7 -65.90 -56.14 30.23
C PRO A 7 -64.61 -56.20 31.09
N PHE A 8 -63.53 -55.51 30.74
CA PHE A 8 -62.69 -54.78 31.72
C PHE A 8 -61.58 -54.01 31.00
N GLU A 9 -61.46 -52.73 31.35
CA GLU A 9 -60.32 -51.88 31.01
C GLU A 9 -59.09 -52.25 31.85
N ALA A 10 -57.89 -52.08 31.28
CA ALA A 10 -56.70 -51.76 32.04
C ALA A 10 -55.76 -50.88 31.19
N ARG A 11 -55.57 -49.65 31.66
CA ARG A 11 -54.69 -48.62 31.11
C ARG A 11 -53.23 -49.04 31.29
N CYS A 12 -52.41 -48.96 30.25
CA CYS A 12 -50.97 -48.79 30.36
C CYS A 12 -50.58 -47.47 29.68
N ILE A 13 -50.28 -46.47 30.50
CA ILE A 13 -49.82 -45.15 30.06
C ILE A 13 -48.34 -45.30 29.68
N LEU A 14 -48.03 -45.17 28.38
CA LEU A 14 -46.67 -44.97 27.90
C LEU A 14 -46.23 -43.55 28.29
N ALA A 15 -45.42 -43.41 29.34
CA ALA A 15 -44.70 -42.18 29.61
C ALA A 15 -43.44 -42.13 28.73
N SER A 16 -43.57 -41.55 27.54
CA SER A 16 -42.43 -41.25 26.67
C SER A 16 -41.65 -40.06 27.25
N VAL A 17 -40.51 -40.33 27.87
CA VAL A 17 -39.53 -39.29 28.23
C VAL A 17 -38.90 -38.80 26.93
N PHE A 18 -39.38 -37.67 26.41
CA PHE A 18 -38.75 -36.96 25.30
C PHE A 18 -37.48 -36.29 25.83
N LEU A 19 -36.33 -36.96 25.69
CA LEU A 19 -35.03 -36.36 25.97
C LEU A 19 -34.77 -35.32 24.87
N CYS A 20 -35.05 -34.05 25.16
CA CYS A 20 -34.74 -32.95 24.26
C CYS A 20 -33.22 -32.79 24.24
N ALA A 21 -32.55 -33.37 23.24
CA ALA A 21 -31.14 -33.12 23.00
C ALA A 21 -30.99 -31.65 22.57
N ILE A 22 -30.65 -30.78 23.51
CA ILE A 22 -30.26 -29.41 23.21
C ILE A 22 -28.96 -29.52 22.43
N SER A 23 -29.05 -29.37 21.11
CA SER A 23 -27.88 -29.12 20.29
C SER A 23 -27.34 -27.77 20.70
N VAL A 24 -26.28 -27.76 21.50
CA VAL A 24 -25.49 -26.55 21.73
C VAL A 24 -24.80 -26.25 20.40
N TYR A 25 -25.46 -25.44 19.56
CA TYR A 25 -24.75 -24.73 18.52
C TYR A 25 -23.82 -23.76 19.25
N GLY A 26 -22.52 -24.08 19.29
CA GLY A 26 -21.52 -23.09 19.63
C GLY A 26 -21.71 -21.95 18.64
N ALA A 27 -22.08 -20.77 19.14
CA ALA A 27 -22.11 -19.57 18.30
C ALA A 27 -20.68 -19.40 17.77
N ASP A 28 -20.53 -19.33 16.44
CA ASP A 28 -19.25 -18.97 15.84
C ASP A 28 -18.76 -17.68 16.49
N ALA A 29 -17.52 -17.69 16.97
CA ALA A 29 -16.94 -16.51 17.58
C ALA A 29 -17.02 -15.36 16.57
N PRO A 30 -17.61 -14.20 16.92
CA PRO A 30 -17.75 -13.12 15.96
C PRO A 30 -16.36 -12.62 15.54
N TYR A 31 -16.06 -12.73 14.25
CA TYR A 31 -14.86 -12.14 13.66
C TYR A 31 -15.11 -10.64 13.48
N ASN A 32 -14.44 -9.82 14.30
CA ASN A 32 -14.49 -8.36 14.20
C ASN A 32 -13.08 -7.77 14.28
N SER A 33 -12.96 -6.44 14.19
CA SER A 33 -11.67 -5.75 14.27
C SER A 33 -10.92 -6.06 15.57
N ALA A 34 -11.62 -6.22 16.70
CA ALA A 34 -11.00 -6.59 17.97
C ALA A 34 -10.38 -7.99 17.93
N SER A 35 -11.03 -8.96 17.25
CA SER A 35 -10.56 -10.34 17.11
C SER A 35 -9.21 -10.47 16.38
N ILE A 36 -8.84 -9.49 15.54
CA ILE A 36 -7.57 -9.48 14.79
C ILE A 36 -6.64 -8.32 15.17
N SER A 37 -7.07 -7.42 16.04
CA SER A 37 -6.33 -6.19 16.41
C SER A 37 -4.94 -6.44 16.99
N GLY A 38 -4.71 -7.63 17.57
CA GLY A 38 -3.41 -8.05 18.12
C GLY A 38 -2.51 -8.80 17.14
N LEU A 39 -2.97 -9.08 15.92
CA LEU A 39 -2.18 -9.79 14.92
C LEU A 39 -1.30 -8.82 14.14
N GLY A 40 0.01 -8.87 14.40
CA GLY A 40 0.99 -8.12 13.61
C GLY A 40 1.35 -8.85 12.33
N ALA A 41 1.30 -8.15 11.19
CA ALA A 41 1.96 -8.63 9.98
C ALA A 41 3.48 -8.53 10.17
N ARG A 42 4.21 -9.59 9.81
CA ARG A 42 5.68 -9.56 9.79
C ARG A 42 6.19 -10.09 8.45
N ASN A 43 7.23 -9.45 7.94
CA ASN A 43 7.97 -9.98 6.81
C ASN A 43 8.68 -11.28 7.22
N ILE A 44 8.52 -12.35 6.44
CA ILE A 44 9.15 -13.66 6.68
C ILE A 44 10.36 -13.91 5.79
N GLY A 45 10.86 -12.88 5.10
CA GLY A 45 11.85 -12.99 4.03
C GLY A 45 11.22 -13.27 2.68
N SER A 46 12.05 -13.20 1.64
CA SER A 46 11.64 -13.50 0.26
C SER A 46 11.42 -15.00 0.08
N ALA A 47 10.19 -15.40 -0.23
CA ALA A 47 9.84 -16.78 -0.59
C ALA A 47 10.02 -17.08 -2.09
N ALA A 48 10.11 -16.04 -2.95
CA ALA A 48 10.32 -16.10 -4.39
C ALA A 48 10.93 -14.78 -4.92
N MET A 49 11.29 -14.74 -6.23
CA MET A 49 11.93 -13.60 -6.90
C MET A 49 11.37 -12.24 -6.46
N SER A 50 12.28 -11.31 -6.15
CA SER A 50 11.95 -9.93 -5.78
C SER A 50 11.21 -9.21 -6.92
N GLY A 51 10.43 -8.20 -6.57
CA GLY A 51 9.75 -7.35 -7.53
C GLY A 51 10.71 -6.47 -8.34
N ARG A 52 10.18 -5.83 -9.39
CA ARG A 52 10.92 -4.88 -10.21
C ARG A 52 11.19 -3.59 -9.41
N ILE A 53 12.45 -3.18 -9.39
CA ILE A 53 12.86 -1.86 -8.91
C ILE A 53 12.85 -0.89 -10.10
N SER A 54 12.09 0.19 -9.97
CA SER A 54 11.90 1.20 -11.01
C SER A 54 12.70 2.48 -10.74
N ALA A 55 12.99 2.77 -9.48
CA ALA A 55 13.74 3.96 -9.08
C ALA A 55 14.69 3.66 -7.91
N ILE A 56 15.87 4.28 -7.93
CA ILE A 56 16.81 4.26 -6.80
C ILE A 56 17.38 5.68 -6.66
N ALA A 57 17.43 6.17 -5.43
CA ALA A 57 18.16 7.37 -5.08
C ALA A 57 18.96 7.13 -3.79
N GLY A 58 20.08 7.82 -3.64
CA GLY A 58 20.89 7.66 -2.44
C GLY A 58 21.80 8.85 -2.20
N VAL A 59 22.22 9.00 -0.95
CA VAL A 59 23.13 10.05 -0.50
C VAL A 59 24.13 9.46 0.48
N ARG A 60 25.37 9.94 0.40
CA ARG A 60 26.38 9.65 1.43
C ARG A 60 26.18 10.62 2.58
N GLU A 61 25.88 10.09 3.75
CA GLU A 61 25.74 10.86 4.97
C GLU A 61 27.11 11.31 5.51
N PRO A 62 27.17 12.37 6.34
CA PRO A 62 28.41 12.79 7.00
C PRO A 62 29.08 11.68 7.83
N SER A 63 28.29 10.71 8.31
CA SER A 63 28.78 9.51 9.02
C SER A 63 29.54 8.52 8.13
N GLY A 64 29.54 8.74 6.80
CA GLY A 64 30.11 7.83 5.81
C GLY A 64 29.16 6.71 5.35
N LYS A 65 28.04 6.50 6.05
CA LYS A 65 26.98 5.57 5.62
C LYS A 65 26.25 6.10 4.39
N ILE A 66 25.61 5.21 3.65
CA ILE A 66 24.76 5.56 2.52
C ILE A 66 23.31 5.37 2.93
N THR A 67 22.52 6.45 2.84
CA THR A 67 21.06 6.36 2.88
C THR A 67 20.58 6.04 1.47
N LEU A 68 19.74 5.01 1.33
CA LEU A 68 19.16 4.57 0.06
C LEU A 68 17.64 4.64 0.13
N TYR A 69 17.04 5.10 -0.96
CA TYR A 69 15.60 5.00 -1.24
C TYR A 69 15.43 4.15 -2.50
N VAL A 70 14.55 3.17 -2.40
CA VAL A 70 14.27 2.19 -3.47
C VAL A 70 12.78 2.24 -3.78
N GLY A 71 12.45 2.65 -4.99
CA GLY A 71 11.09 2.67 -5.52
C GLY A 71 10.82 1.40 -6.31
N SER A 72 9.77 0.70 -5.95
CA SER A 72 9.35 -0.50 -6.65
C SER A 72 8.22 -0.21 -7.66
N ALA A 73 8.14 -1.02 -8.70
CA ALA A 73 7.07 -0.89 -9.69
C ALA A 73 5.67 -1.13 -9.09
N SER A 74 5.58 -1.92 -8.01
CA SER A 74 4.35 -2.26 -7.29
C SER A 74 4.64 -2.68 -5.84
N GLY A 75 4.95 -1.72 -4.97
CA GLY A 75 5.31 -2.00 -3.58
C GLY A 75 5.87 -0.80 -2.81
N GLY A 76 5.57 0.42 -3.25
CA GLY A 76 5.94 1.65 -2.57
C GLY A 76 7.45 1.95 -2.58
N VAL A 77 7.85 2.78 -1.61
CA VAL A 77 9.23 3.21 -1.37
C VAL A 77 9.77 2.53 -0.13
N TRP A 78 11.00 2.02 -0.26
CA TRP A 78 11.78 1.39 0.80
C TRP A 78 13.00 2.23 1.13
N LYS A 79 13.36 2.33 2.40
CA LYS A 79 14.50 3.09 2.88
C LYS A 79 15.50 2.19 3.60
N SER A 80 16.78 2.40 3.33
CA SER A 80 17.89 1.89 4.13
C SER A 80 18.74 3.06 4.63
N ASP A 81 19.12 3.01 5.89
CA ASP A 81 20.02 3.97 6.56
C ASP A 81 21.37 3.33 6.96
N ASP A 82 21.61 2.09 6.50
CA ASP A 82 22.78 1.29 6.81
C ASP A 82 23.46 0.71 5.56
N SER A 83 23.53 1.54 4.51
CA SER A 83 24.20 1.24 3.24
C SER A 83 23.64 0.02 2.51
N GLY A 84 22.34 -0.24 2.66
CA GLY A 84 21.62 -1.30 1.95
C GLY A 84 21.60 -2.65 2.65
N THR A 85 21.96 -2.71 3.94
CA THR A 85 21.95 -3.97 4.71
C THR A 85 20.53 -4.35 5.14
N ARG A 86 19.75 -3.36 5.59
CA ARG A 86 18.34 -3.52 5.98
C ARG A 86 17.49 -2.47 5.28
N TYR A 87 16.24 -2.85 5.01
CA TYR A 87 15.24 -1.97 4.42
C TYR A 87 13.96 -1.99 5.24
N ARG A 88 13.30 -0.83 5.31
CA ARG A 88 11.93 -0.71 5.83
C ARG A 88 11.05 0.03 4.82
N PRO A 89 9.75 -0.29 4.73
CA PRO A 89 8.84 0.50 3.94
C PRO A 89 8.69 1.88 4.58
N VAL A 90 8.54 2.90 3.74
CA VAL A 90 8.36 4.30 4.16
C VAL A 90 7.17 4.96 3.46
N PHE A 91 6.36 4.19 2.72
CA PHE A 91 5.31 4.72 1.86
C PHE A 91 3.97 3.97 2.00
N ASP A 92 3.86 3.05 2.96
CA ASP A 92 2.70 2.14 3.11
C ASP A 92 1.41 2.87 3.50
N GLU A 93 1.50 4.09 4.03
CA GLU A 93 0.34 4.90 4.38
C GLU A 93 -0.26 5.67 3.17
N GLN A 94 0.36 5.56 1.99
CA GLN A 94 -0.12 6.23 0.78
C GLN A 94 -1.06 5.32 -0.02
N PRO A 95 -2.08 5.87 -0.71
CA PRO A 95 -3.07 5.07 -1.45
C PRO A 95 -2.55 4.50 -2.78
N VAL A 96 -1.23 4.56 -3.02
CA VAL A 96 -0.58 4.26 -4.28
C VAL A 96 0.74 3.54 -4.02
N GLN A 97 1.04 2.54 -4.84
CA GLN A 97 2.23 1.69 -4.63
C GLN A 97 3.19 1.67 -5.81
N SER A 98 2.78 2.21 -6.97
CA SER A 98 3.63 2.22 -8.16
C SER A 98 4.54 3.43 -8.11
N ILE A 99 5.85 3.22 -8.15
CA ILE A 99 6.83 4.30 -8.11
C ILE A 99 7.50 4.42 -9.48
N GLY A 100 7.56 5.63 -10.04
CA GLY A 100 8.24 5.92 -11.30
C GLY A 100 9.53 6.70 -11.13
N ALA A 101 9.63 7.54 -10.10
CA ALA A 101 10.81 8.37 -9.87
C ALA A 101 11.06 8.60 -8.38
N ILE A 102 12.33 8.73 -8.00
CA ILE A 102 12.75 9.25 -6.70
C ILE A 102 13.86 10.27 -6.94
N ALA A 103 13.76 11.43 -6.29
CA ALA A 103 14.81 12.43 -6.29
C ALA A 103 15.07 12.95 -4.87
N LEU A 104 16.34 13.13 -4.53
CA LEU A 104 16.76 13.79 -3.30
C LEU A 104 17.14 15.23 -3.61
N ASP A 105 16.77 16.15 -2.74
CA ASP A 105 17.27 17.51 -2.77
C ASP A 105 18.77 17.52 -2.41
N PRO A 106 19.64 18.04 -3.28
CA PRO A 106 21.09 18.04 -3.05
C PRO A 106 21.52 18.98 -1.90
N LYS A 107 20.69 19.95 -1.49
CA LYS A 107 20.98 20.84 -0.37
C LYS A 107 20.47 20.29 0.97
N ASN A 108 19.49 19.39 0.95
CA ASN A 108 18.95 18.76 2.13
C ASN A 108 18.34 17.40 1.77
N SER A 109 19.08 16.32 2.01
CA SER A 109 18.65 14.95 1.67
C SER A 109 17.38 14.47 2.39
N LYS A 110 16.92 15.17 3.44
CA LYS A 110 15.62 14.90 4.06
C LYS A 110 14.43 15.32 3.19
N ASN A 111 14.66 16.23 2.24
CA ASN A 111 13.68 16.57 1.23
C ASN A 111 13.72 15.51 0.12
N VAL A 112 12.73 14.62 0.13
CA VAL A 112 12.61 13.51 -0.82
C VAL A 112 11.39 13.71 -1.68
N TRP A 113 11.56 13.57 -2.98
CA TRP A 113 10.49 13.64 -3.96
C TRP A 113 10.24 12.28 -4.57
N VAL A 114 8.98 11.87 -4.63
CA VAL A 114 8.55 10.59 -5.18
C VAL A 114 7.50 10.84 -6.25
N GLY A 115 7.80 10.42 -7.46
CA GLY A 115 6.85 10.39 -8.55
C GLY A 115 6.22 9.01 -8.63
N THR A 116 4.89 8.94 -8.61
CA THR A 116 4.16 7.68 -8.68
C THR A 116 3.81 7.31 -10.12
N GLY A 117 3.52 6.03 -10.35
CA GLY A 117 3.24 5.46 -11.65
C GLY A 117 4.50 5.16 -12.44
N GLU A 118 4.86 3.88 -12.50
CA GLU A 118 6.07 3.46 -13.18
C GLU A 118 5.97 3.62 -14.70
N SER A 119 7.00 4.19 -15.32
CA SER A 119 6.99 4.53 -16.74
C SER A 119 7.43 3.39 -17.66
N TRP A 120 7.78 2.22 -17.13
CA TRP A 120 8.29 1.10 -17.93
C TRP A 120 7.17 0.29 -18.55
N THR A 121 6.71 0.72 -19.73
CA THR A 121 5.59 0.12 -20.45
C THR A 121 5.83 -1.36 -20.76
N ARG A 122 5.01 -2.24 -20.16
CA ARG A 122 5.00 -3.71 -20.31
C ARG A 122 3.56 -4.22 -20.37
N ASN A 123 3.39 -5.55 -20.43
CA ASN A 123 2.10 -6.24 -20.41
C ASN A 123 1.24 -5.93 -19.16
N SER A 124 1.87 -5.57 -18.04
CA SER A 124 1.18 -5.11 -16.82
C SER A 124 1.98 -3.99 -16.17
N VAL A 125 1.34 -2.83 -15.98
CA VAL A 125 1.89 -1.70 -15.21
C VAL A 125 0.77 -1.05 -14.41
N SER A 126 1.08 -0.57 -13.21
CA SER A 126 0.13 0.17 -12.37
C SER A 126 0.27 1.67 -12.60
N ILE A 127 -0.86 2.39 -12.53
CA ILE A 127 -0.87 3.85 -12.56
C ILE A 127 -0.47 4.42 -11.21
N GLY A 128 0.02 5.65 -11.24
CA GLY A 128 0.20 6.54 -10.11
C GLY A 128 -0.87 7.61 -10.06
N ASP A 129 -0.71 8.49 -9.09
CA ASP A 129 -1.60 9.60 -8.73
C ASP A 129 -0.81 10.88 -8.39
N GLY A 130 0.35 11.06 -9.02
CA GLY A 130 1.14 12.30 -9.01
C GLY A 130 2.44 12.24 -8.22
N ILE A 131 2.83 13.37 -7.66
CA ILE A 131 4.09 13.53 -6.91
C ILE A 131 3.79 13.66 -5.41
N TYR A 132 4.63 13.02 -4.61
CA TYR A 132 4.69 13.17 -3.16
C TYR A 132 6.03 13.78 -2.77
N LYS A 133 6.02 14.59 -1.70
CA LYS A 133 7.19 15.18 -1.08
C LYS A 133 7.23 14.82 0.40
N SER A 134 8.39 14.42 0.87
CA SER A 134 8.73 14.33 2.28
C SER A 134 9.75 15.43 2.62
N THR A 135 9.72 15.92 3.85
CA THR A 135 10.71 16.88 4.39
C THR A 135 11.45 16.35 5.62
N ASP A 136 11.14 15.11 6.04
CA ASP A 136 11.68 14.44 7.21
C ASP A 136 12.43 13.15 6.85
N GLY A 137 12.80 12.98 5.57
CA GLY A 137 13.53 11.81 5.09
C GLY A 137 12.64 10.58 4.88
N GLY A 138 11.36 10.79 4.58
CA GLY A 138 10.40 9.75 4.22
C GLY A 138 9.62 9.20 5.41
N GLU A 139 9.63 9.84 6.58
CA GLU A 139 8.76 9.41 7.68
C GLU A 139 7.31 9.86 7.43
N THR A 140 7.13 11.05 6.87
CA THR A 140 5.81 11.55 6.41
C THR A 140 5.88 12.05 4.98
N TRP A 141 4.73 11.99 4.30
CA TRP A 141 4.57 12.39 2.90
C TRP A 141 3.37 13.32 2.73
N SER A 142 3.51 14.27 1.82
CA SER A 142 2.44 15.16 1.39
C SER A 142 2.35 15.17 -0.13
N ARG A 143 1.14 15.27 -0.67
CA ARG A 143 0.94 15.46 -2.11
C ARG A 143 1.60 16.75 -2.57
N ALA A 144 2.20 16.71 -3.76
CA ALA A 144 2.92 17.80 -4.38
C ALA A 144 2.56 17.91 -5.88
N GLY A 145 1.30 17.66 -6.22
CA GLY A 145 0.71 17.94 -7.54
C GLY A 145 0.85 16.82 -8.59
N LEU A 146 0.36 17.14 -9.79
CA LEU A 146 0.35 16.26 -10.98
C LEU A 146 -0.49 14.99 -10.80
N GLU A 147 -1.61 15.07 -10.07
CA GLU A 147 -2.44 13.93 -9.70
C GLU A 147 -3.04 13.18 -10.91
N LYS A 148 -3.21 13.89 -12.03
CA LYS A 148 -3.75 13.34 -13.29
C LYS A 148 -2.69 12.78 -14.24
N SER A 149 -1.41 12.90 -13.88
CA SER A 149 -0.29 12.49 -14.74
C SER A 149 -0.28 11.00 -15.06
N GLU A 150 -0.90 10.17 -14.23
CA GLU A 150 -0.76 8.70 -14.14
C GLU A 150 0.67 8.20 -13.92
N ARG A 151 1.71 8.88 -14.42
CA ARG A 151 3.11 8.44 -14.43
C ARG A 151 4.05 9.62 -14.35
N ILE A 152 5.00 9.51 -13.43
CA ILE A 152 6.13 10.43 -13.32
C ILE A 152 7.40 9.64 -13.61
N GLY A 153 7.98 9.84 -14.80
CA GLY A 153 9.14 9.08 -15.26
C GLY A 153 10.48 9.61 -14.75
N ARG A 154 10.53 10.90 -14.36
CA ARG A 154 11.75 11.51 -13.80
C ARG A 154 11.39 12.72 -12.95
N ILE A 155 12.15 12.92 -11.87
CA ILE A 155 12.18 14.16 -11.09
C ILE A 155 13.63 14.61 -10.96
N THR A 156 13.87 15.92 -11.00
CA THR A 156 15.17 16.51 -10.65
C THR A 156 14.98 17.82 -9.90
N VAL A 157 15.80 18.05 -8.88
CA VAL A 157 15.78 19.25 -8.03
C VAL A 157 16.93 20.17 -8.45
N ASP A 158 16.68 21.47 -8.65
CA ASP A 158 17.74 22.43 -8.97
C ASP A 158 18.74 22.49 -7.80
N PRO A 159 20.04 22.23 -8.03
CA PRO A 159 21.03 22.22 -6.96
C PRO A 159 21.25 23.58 -6.30
N ARG A 160 20.81 24.67 -6.92
CA ARG A 160 20.93 26.03 -6.40
C ARG A 160 19.72 26.42 -5.56
N ASN A 161 18.55 25.86 -5.87
CA ASN A 161 17.28 26.20 -5.24
C ASN A 161 16.36 24.97 -5.08
N SER A 162 16.25 24.47 -3.85
CA SER A 162 15.40 23.33 -3.46
C SER A 162 13.92 23.48 -3.79
N GLU A 163 13.42 24.70 -3.98
CA GLU A 163 12.02 24.96 -4.36
C GLU A 163 11.79 24.84 -5.87
N THR A 164 12.86 24.82 -6.67
CA THR A 164 12.80 24.62 -8.12
C THR A 164 12.99 23.15 -8.46
N VAL A 165 11.95 22.52 -8.99
CA VAL A 165 11.93 21.08 -9.32
C VAL A 165 11.33 20.89 -10.70
N PHE A 166 11.86 19.94 -11.44
CA PHE A 166 11.38 19.55 -12.76
C PHE A 166 10.88 18.11 -12.73
N ALA A 167 9.80 17.85 -13.46
CA ALA A 167 9.20 16.51 -13.58
C ALA A 167 8.93 16.17 -15.05
N ALA A 168 9.39 15.02 -15.51
CA ALA A 168 9.08 14.48 -16.83
C ALA A 168 7.88 13.54 -16.72
N VAL A 169 6.80 13.86 -17.44
CA VAL A 169 5.50 13.20 -17.32
C VAL A 169 5.14 12.56 -18.66
N PRO A 170 5.20 11.22 -18.76
CA PRO A 170 4.71 10.49 -19.92
C PRO A 170 3.19 10.59 -20.12
N GLY A 171 2.42 10.87 -19.06
CA GLY A 171 0.96 10.83 -19.11
C GLY A 171 0.40 9.41 -19.13
N ALA A 172 -0.84 9.27 -19.61
CA ALA A 172 -1.44 7.98 -19.92
C ALA A 172 -0.63 7.24 -21.01
N LEU A 173 -0.36 5.94 -20.81
CA LEU A 173 0.44 5.14 -21.76
C LEU A 173 -0.35 4.63 -22.96
N TRP A 174 -1.66 4.42 -22.79
CA TRP A 174 -2.50 3.74 -23.79
C TRP A 174 -3.61 4.64 -24.34
N SER A 175 -3.49 5.95 -24.12
CA SER A 175 -4.38 6.95 -24.68
C SER A 175 -3.62 8.26 -24.86
N ASP A 176 -4.23 9.19 -25.59
CA ASP A 176 -3.84 10.58 -25.54
C ASP A 176 -3.97 11.10 -24.10
N SER A 177 -3.07 12.01 -23.72
CA SER A 177 -3.01 12.56 -22.38
C SER A 177 -2.60 14.03 -22.46
N PRO A 178 -3.46 14.97 -22.01
CA PRO A 178 -3.09 16.39 -21.96
C PRO A 178 -2.02 16.66 -20.89
N ASP A 179 -1.89 15.75 -19.90
CA ASP A 179 -0.91 15.82 -18.81
C ASP A 179 0.51 15.38 -19.23
N ARG A 180 0.71 14.93 -20.48
CA ARG A 180 2.04 14.58 -20.99
C ARG A 180 2.88 15.83 -21.21
N GLY A 181 4.05 15.92 -20.58
CA GLY A 181 4.93 17.07 -20.75
C GLY A 181 6.14 17.10 -19.81
N LEU A 182 6.86 18.21 -19.86
CA LEU A 182 7.93 18.55 -18.92
C LEU A 182 7.41 19.66 -18.01
N TYR A 183 7.32 19.40 -16.72
CA TYR A 183 6.80 20.36 -15.76
C TYR A 183 7.91 20.97 -14.94
N LYS A 184 7.70 22.21 -14.50
CA LYS A 184 8.53 22.94 -13.56
C LYS A 184 7.67 23.51 -12.44
N THR A 185 8.15 23.40 -11.21
CA THR A 185 7.70 24.19 -10.07
C THR A 185 8.84 25.09 -9.60
N THR A 186 8.50 26.23 -9.00
CA THR A 186 9.45 27.13 -8.31
C THR A 186 8.99 27.45 -6.89
N ASP A 187 7.98 26.75 -6.39
CA ASP A 187 7.33 26.98 -5.08
C ASP A 187 7.22 25.69 -4.26
N GLY A 188 8.13 24.74 -4.51
CA GLY A 188 8.22 23.51 -3.74
C GLY A 188 7.09 22.54 -4.01
N GLY A 189 6.53 22.55 -5.22
CA GLY A 189 5.52 21.59 -5.69
C GLY A 189 4.08 22.00 -5.38
N LYS A 190 3.84 23.26 -5.00
CA LYS A 190 2.48 23.78 -4.80
C LYS A 190 1.80 24.06 -6.14
N ARG A 191 2.56 24.52 -7.14
CA ARG A 191 2.10 24.75 -8.51
C ARG A 191 3.13 24.26 -9.50
N TRP A 192 2.63 23.70 -10.61
CA TRP A 192 3.42 23.22 -11.72
C TRP A 192 3.03 23.95 -13.00
N GLN A 193 4.03 24.29 -13.80
CA GLN A 193 3.91 24.87 -15.13
C GLN A 193 4.51 23.87 -16.13
N GLN A 194 3.76 23.56 -17.18
CA GLN A 194 4.20 22.70 -18.28
C GLN A 194 5.04 23.48 -19.31
#